data_AF-A0A8S3IFI0-F1
#
_entry.id   AF-A0A8S3IFI0-F1
#
_cell.length_a   1.000
_cell.length_b   1.000
_cell.length_c   1.000
_cell.angle_alpha   90.00
_cell.angle_beta   90.00
_cell.angle_gamma   90.00
#
_symmetry.space_group_name_H-M   'P 1'
#
loop_
_entity.id
_entity.type
_entity.pdbx_description
1 polymer ?
#
loop_
_entity_poly.entity_id
_entity_poly.type
_entity_poly.pdbx_seq_one_letter_code
_entity_poly.pdbx_strand_id
1 'polypeptide(L)'
;MDTVSIADGIPQNPNQERFKQLVEKFKNVYNGIQPQFLCRAPGRVNLIGEHIDYCGYSVLPMAIDQDIVAVFATSDNNEVEISNTDESFQAGSFTIGKFSISYEKSDWYEYFKCGVQGIHDKFPDFNLKGMKVLIDGTIPRSAGLSSSSALVVCAALTTAIANGITIGKTDLAERCAECEKYIG
;
A
#
# COMPACT_ATOMS: atom_id res chain seq x y z
N MET A 1 8.92 3.83 5.32
CA MET A 1 8.38 2.67 4.59
C MET A 1 9.48 1.65 4.48
N ASP A 2 9.14 0.40 4.72
CA ASP A 2 10.10 -0.71 4.84
C ASP A 2 9.51 -1.97 4.19
N THR A 3 10.37 -2.90 3.79
CA THR A 3 10.00 -4.18 3.17
C THR A 3 10.68 -5.32 3.91
N VAL A 4 9.94 -6.41 4.13
CA VAL A 4 10.42 -7.64 4.77
C VAL A 4 10.20 -8.80 3.80
N SER A 5 11.27 -9.51 3.48
CA SER A 5 11.23 -10.79 2.77
C SER A 5 10.82 -11.89 3.73
N ILE A 6 9.75 -12.63 3.41
CA ILE A 6 9.28 -13.72 4.27
C ILE A 6 10.26 -14.90 4.24
N ALA A 7 10.98 -15.07 3.13
CA ALA A 7 12.03 -16.10 3.00
C ALA A 7 13.22 -15.87 3.94
N ASP A 8 13.55 -14.61 4.23
CA ASP A 8 14.63 -14.24 5.15
C ASP A 8 14.21 -14.26 6.63
N GLY A 9 12.93 -14.56 6.89
CA GLY A 9 12.35 -14.60 8.22
C GLY A 9 11.82 -13.24 8.70
N ILE A 10 10.89 -13.29 9.66
CA ILE A 10 10.28 -12.08 10.22
C ILE A 10 11.23 -11.46 11.26
N PRO A 11 11.57 -10.17 11.13
CA PRO A 11 12.55 -9.51 11.99
C PRO A 11 12.13 -9.52 13.46
N GLN A 12 13.10 -9.61 14.36
CA GLN A 12 12.87 -9.49 15.80
C GLN A 12 12.71 -8.01 16.17
N ASN A 13 11.45 -7.56 16.27
CA ASN A 13 11.08 -6.22 16.69
C ASN A 13 9.69 -6.25 17.38
N PRO A 14 9.21 -5.13 17.94
CA PRO A 14 7.91 -5.10 18.63
C PRO A 14 6.71 -5.54 17.76
N ASN A 15 6.83 -5.44 16.44
CA ASN A 15 5.78 -5.84 15.49
C ASN A 15 5.87 -7.31 15.05
N GLN A 16 6.85 -8.08 15.54
CA GLN A 16 7.10 -9.45 15.06
C GLN A 16 5.88 -10.36 15.22
N GLU A 17 5.17 -10.28 16.34
CA GLU A 17 3.98 -11.10 16.60
C GLU A 17 2.85 -10.74 15.64
N ARG A 18 2.58 -9.45 15.44
CA ARG A 18 1.61 -8.95 14.45
C ARG A 18 1.96 -9.46 13.04
N PHE A 19 3.22 -9.36 12.61
CA PHE A 19 3.63 -9.83 11.29
C PHE A 19 3.46 -11.34 11.11
N LYS A 20 3.74 -12.14 12.14
CA LYS A 20 3.47 -13.60 12.12
C LYS A 20 1.98 -13.88 11.94
N GLN A 21 1.12 -13.20 12.70
CA GLN A 21 -0.32 -13.35 12.60
C GLN A 21 -0.84 -12.95 11.21
N LEU A 22 -0.31 -11.89 10.61
CA LEU A 22 -0.68 -11.46 9.26
C LEU A 22 -0.29 -12.48 8.19
N VAL A 23 0.88 -13.11 8.29
CA VAL A 23 1.30 -14.18 7.39
C VAL A 23 0.37 -15.38 7.47
N GLU A 24 -0.03 -15.80 8.67
CA GLU A 24 -0.99 -16.90 8.84
C GLU A 24 -2.39 -16.52 8.35
N LYS A 25 -2.84 -15.30 8.62
CA LYS A 25 -4.13 -14.81 8.13
C LYS A 25 -4.16 -14.73 6.59
N PHE A 26 -3.07 -14.31 5.96
CA PHE A 26 -2.94 -14.31 4.50
C PHE A 26 -3.12 -15.72 3.94
N LYS A 27 -2.43 -16.72 4.50
CA LYS A 27 -2.56 -18.12 4.08
C LYS A 27 -4.01 -18.60 4.20
N ASN A 28 -4.70 -18.25 5.28
CA ASN A 28 -6.09 -18.64 5.46
C ASN A 28 -7.02 -17.99 4.42
N VAL A 29 -6.86 -16.70 4.14
CA VAL A 29 -7.66 -15.96 3.15
C VAL A 29 -7.45 -16.48 1.74
N TYR A 30 -6.20 -16.82 1.38
CA TYR A 30 -5.83 -17.25 0.02
C TYR A 30 -5.51 -18.74 -0.08
N ASN A 31 -6.24 -19.58 0.65
CA ASN A 31 -6.24 -21.06 0.52
C ASN A 31 -4.83 -21.72 0.57
N GLY A 32 -4.00 -21.28 1.51
CA GLY A 32 -2.67 -21.86 1.78
C GLY A 32 -1.53 -21.27 0.95
N ILE A 33 -1.79 -20.29 0.08
CA ILE A 33 -0.75 -19.59 -0.68
C ILE A 33 0.25 -18.93 0.29
N GLN A 34 1.53 -19.16 0.04
CA GLN A 34 2.60 -18.56 0.82
C GLN A 34 2.85 -17.11 0.38
N PRO A 35 2.81 -16.12 1.29
CA PRO A 35 3.18 -14.75 0.94
C PRO A 35 4.69 -14.66 0.71
N GLN A 36 5.10 -13.78 -0.20
CA GLN A 36 6.51 -13.58 -0.55
C GLN A 36 7.14 -12.46 0.28
N PHE A 37 6.43 -11.34 0.42
CA PHE A 37 6.91 -10.15 1.10
C PHE A 37 5.82 -9.49 1.93
N LEU A 38 6.27 -8.66 2.87
CA LEU A 38 5.48 -7.71 3.63
C LEU A 38 6.02 -6.31 3.37
N CYS A 39 5.16 -5.40 2.94
CA CYS A 39 5.48 -3.98 2.78
C CYS A 39 4.76 -3.15 3.85
N ARG A 40 5.43 -2.13 4.37
CA ARG A 40 4.92 -1.29 5.45
C ARG A 40 5.08 0.18 5.10
N ALA A 41 4.01 0.95 5.27
CA ALA A 41 4.02 2.41 5.19
C ALA A 41 3.40 3.02 6.46
N PRO A 42 4.16 3.80 7.24
CA PRO A 42 3.62 4.45 8.43
C PRO A 42 2.67 5.60 8.04
N GLY A 43 1.73 5.90 8.94
CA GLY A 43 1.04 7.18 8.91
C GLY A 43 1.97 8.33 9.30
N ARG A 44 1.44 9.55 9.30
CA ARG A 44 2.18 10.73 9.78
C ARG A 44 1.30 11.64 10.61
N VAL A 45 1.95 12.43 11.45
CA VAL A 45 1.39 13.62 12.07
C VAL A 45 2.18 14.82 11.58
N ASN A 46 1.51 15.94 11.31
CA ASN A 46 2.20 17.18 11.02
C ASN A 46 2.41 17.94 12.33
N LEU A 47 3.65 18.32 12.63
CA LEU A 47 3.94 19.09 13.84
C LEU A 47 3.68 20.59 13.61
N ILE A 48 4.07 21.11 12.43
CA ILE A 48 3.80 22.47 11.99
C ILE A 48 3.81 22.57 10.46
N GLY A 49 3.03 23.52 9.93
CA GLY A 49 2.92 23.77 8.49
C GLY A 49 1.72 23.07 7.88
N GLU A 50 0.53 23.28 8.44
CA GLU A 50 -0.71 22.82 7.81
C GLU A 50 -1.10 23.71 6.63
N HIS A 51 -1.58 23.09 5.56
CA HIS A 51 -2.11 23.78 4.37
C HIS A 51 -1.13 24.72 3.64
N ILE A 52 0.18 24.48 3.76
CA ILE A 52 1.21 25.29 3.07
C ILE A 52 2.08 24.48 2.12
N ASP A 53 1.99 23.14 2.16
CA ASP A 53 2.74 22.22 1.32
C ASP A 53 2.36 22.34 -0.16
N TYR A 54 1.06 22.43 -0.47
CA TYR A 54 0.59 22.65 -1.84
C TYR A 54 0.93 24.06 -2.38
N CYS A 55 1.32 24.99 -1.51
CA CYS A 55 1.85 26.31 -1.87
C CYS A 55 3.37 26.29 -2.11
N GLY A 56 4.03 25.14 -1.97
CA GLY A 56 5.47 24.99 -2.15
C GLY A 56 6.31 25.40 -0.93
N TYR A 57 5.70 25.62 0.23
CA TYR A 57 6.44 25.88 1.47
C TYR A 57 6.81 24.59 2.18
N SER A 58 7.89 24.65 2.97
CA SER A 58 8.33 23.55 3.80
C SER A 58 7.37 23.28 4.95
N VAL A 59 7.23 22.00 5.31
CA VAL A 59 6.42 21.49 6.43
C VAL A 59 7.28 20.61 7.34
N LEU A 60 6.83 20.37 8.58
CA LEU A 60 7.56 19.54 9.54
C LEU A 60 6.72 18.34 10.03
N PRO A 61 6.55 17.30 9.20
CA PRO A 61 5.84 16.09 9.59
C PRO A 61 6.77 15.09 10.28
N MET A 62 6.16 14.17 11.02
CA MET A 62 6.82 13.01 11.61
C MET A 62 6.00 11.75 11.36
N ALA A 63 6.67 10.66 10.98
CA ALA A 63 6.03 9.35 10.91
C ALA A 63 5.60 8.88 12.31
N ILE A 64 4.47 8.21 12.41
CA ILE A 64 3.97 7.61 13.66
C ILE A 64 4.14 6.09 13.64
N ASP A 65 3.96 5.45 14.78
CA ASP A 65 4.09 3.99 14.90
C ASP A 65 2.97 3.25 14.14
N GLN A 66 1.78 3.84 14.09
CA GLN A 66 0.66 3.31 13.33
C GLN A 66 0.94 3.33 11.84
N ASP A 67 0.55 2.26 11.16
CA ASP A 67 0.94 1.99 9.79
C ASP A 67 -0.14 1.23 9.00
N ILE A 68 0.09 1.16 7.69
CA ILE A 68 -0.52 0.20 6.79
C ILE A 68 0.54 -0.85 6.44
N VAL A 69 0.14 -2.11 6.53
CA VAL A 69 0.94 -3.27 6.18
C VAL A 69 0.24 -4.04 5.07
N ALA A 70 0.96 -4.35 4.00
CA ALA A 70 0.51 -5.19 2.91
C ALA A 70 1.32 -6.48 2.90
N VAL A 71 0.64 -7.63 3.03
CA VAL A 71 1.23 -8.96 2.84
C VAL A 71 0.74 -9.49 1.52
N PHE A 72 1.64 -9.94 0.65
CA PHE A 72 1.24 -10.31 -0.70
C PHE A 72 2.00 -11.49 -1.29
N ALA A 73 1.39 -12.07 -2.32
CA ALA A 73 2.02 -13.02 -3.24
C ALA A 73 1.68 -12.59 -4.69
N THR A 74 2.68 -12.65 -5.58
CA THR A 74 2.49 -12.41 -7.01
C THR A 74 1.63 -13.48 -7.66
N SER A 75 0.84 -13.08 -8.63
CA SER A 75 0.07 -13.96 -9.51
C SER A 75 0.63 -13.88 -10.94
N ASP A 76 0.40 -14.91 -11.74
CA ASP A 76 0.81 -14.95 -13.16
C ASP A 76 -0.17 -14.21 -14.08
N ASN A 77 -1.33 -13.78 -13.58
CA ASN A 77 -2.27 -12.92 -14.29
C ASN A 77 -1.96 -11.43 -14.03
N ASN A 78 -2.80 -10.52 -14.54
CA ASN A 78 -2.72 -9.07 -14.30
C ASN A 78 -3.83 -8.58 -13.35
N GLU A 79 -4.34 -9.46 -12.49
CA GLU A 79 -5.41 -9.13 -11.54
C GLU A 79 -4.85 -8.92 -10.13
N VAL A 80 -5.32 -7.86 -9.48
CA VAL A 80 -5.08 -7.62 -8.06
C VAL A 80 -6.32 -8.07 -7.31
N GLU A 81 -6.17 -9.07 -6.44
CA GLU A 81 -7.18 -9.48 -5.47
C GLU A 81 -6.78 -8.91 -4.11
N ILE A 82 -7.64 -8.09 -3.50
CA ILE A 82 -7.33 -7.36 -2.28
C ILE A 82 -8.36 -7.63 -1.19
N SER A 83 -7.85 -7.96 -0.01
CA SER A 83 -8.64 -8.22 1.20
C SER A 83 -8.11 -7.37 2.35
N ASN A 84 -8.95 -7.12 3.35
CA ASN A 84 -8.56 -6.41 4.57
C ASN A 84 -8.65 -7.35 5.78
N THR A 85 -7.86 -7.09 6.82
CA THR A 85 -7.98 -7.80 8.09
C THR A 85 -9.22 -7.39 8.88
N ASP A 86 -9.71 -6.17 8.70
CA ASP A 86 -10.96 -5.65 9.25
C ASP A 86 -12.11 -5.94 8.28
N GLU A 87 -13.06 -6.78 8.73
CA GLU A 87 -14.19 -7.28 7.94
C GLU A 87 -15.18 -6.19 7.52
N SER A 88 -15.11 -4.99 8.12
CA SER A 88 -15.91 -3.85 7.66
C SER A 88 -15.46 -3.30 6.31
N PHE A 89 -14.25 -3.67 5.86
CA PHE A 89 -13.75 -3.37 4.53
C PHE A 89 -13.95 -4.58 3.61
N GLN A 90 -14.92 -4.46 2.71
CA GLN A 90 -15.22 -5.52 1.76
C GLN A 90 -14.01 -5.82 0.85
N ALA A 91 -13.74 -7.10 0.62
CA ALA A 91 -12.74 -7.54 -0.34
C ALA A 91 -13.15 -7.19 -1.77
N GLY A 92 -12.17 -7.00 -2.65
CA GLY A 92 -12.41 -6.63 -4.04
C GLY A 92 -11.32 -7.14 -4.96
N SER A 93 -11.52 -6.95 -6.27
CA SER A 93 -10.47 -7.19 -7.26
C SER A 93 -10.52 -6.17 -8.39
N PHE A 94 -9.40 -6.02 -9.08
CA PHE A 94 -9.30 -5.17 -10.27
C PHE A 94 -8.17 -5.60 -11.20
N THR A 95 -8.30 -5.28 -12.49
CA THR A 95 -7.29 -5.59 -13.50
C THR A 95 -6.33 -4.43 -13.70
N ILE A 96 -5.03 -4.71 -13.66
CA ILE A 96 -3.98 -3.72 -13.94
C ILE A 96 -4.05 -3.28 -15.41
N GLY A 97 -3.87 -1.99 -15.67
CA GLY A 97 -3.90 -1.39 -17.02
C GLY A 97 -5.30 -1.04 -17.54
N LYS A 98 -6.38 -1.45 -16.86
CA LYS A 98 -7.74 -0.96 -17.13
C LYS A 98 -8.11 0.11 -16.12
N PHE A 99 -7.86 1.37 -16.48
CA PHE A 99 -8.03 2.50 -15.57
C PHE A 99 -9.43 3.09 -15.61
N SER A 100 -10.18 2.87 -14.53
CA SER A 100 -11.35 3.68 -14.18
C SER A 100 -11.41 3.79 -12.65
N ILE A 101 -10.76 4.80 -12.09
CA ILE A 101 -10.95 5.14 -10.67
C ILE A 101 -12.25 5.93 -10.56
N SER A 102 -13.15 5.44 -9.70
CA SER A 102 -14.45 6.06 -9.48
C SER A 102 -14.57 6.46 -8.02
N TYR A 103 -14.60 7.76 -7.76
CA TYR A 103 -14.88 8.30 -6.43
C TYR A 103 -16.30 7.91 -5.94
N GLU A 104 -17.22 7.66 -6.86
CA GLU A 104 -18.62 7.32 -6.56
C GLU A 104 -18.78 5.90 -6.00
N LYS A 105 -17.84 5.00 -6.33
CA LYS A 105 -17.78 3.67 -5.71
C LYS A 105 -16.89 3.79 -4.48
N SER A 106 -17.53 3.88 -3.31
CA SER A 106 -16.94 4.03 -1.97
C SER A 106 -16.03 2.87 -1.51
N ASP A 107 -15.33 2.23 -2.44
CA ASP A 107 -14.47 1.10 -2.20
C ASP A 107 -13.11 1.59 -1.69
N TRP A 108 -12.78 1.23 -0.45
CA TRP A 108 -11.54 1.65 0.22
C TRP A 108 -10.26 1.32 -0.59
N TYR A 109 -10.32 0.27 -1.43
CA TYR A 109 -9.20 -0.18 -2.24
C TYR A 109 -8.97 0.68 -3.50
N GLU A 110 -9.78 1.69 -3.77
CA GLU A 110 -9.50 2.72 -4.80
C GLU A 110 -8.20 3.49 -4.49
N TYR A 111 -7.88 3.74 -3.21
CA TYR A 111 -6.58 4.29 -2.82
C TYR A 111 -5.42 3.33 -3.16
N PHE A 112 -5.64 2.03 -2.98
CA PHE A 112 -4.64 1.03 -3.37
C PHE A 112 -4.43 1.05 -4.89
N LYS A 113 -5.52 1.13 -5.68
CA LYS A 113 -5.45 1.28 -7.14
C LYS A 113 -4.63 2.49 -7.57
N CYS A 114 -4.74 3.63 -6.87
CA CYS A 114 -3.93 4.82 -7.15
C CYS A 114 -2.42 4.50 -7.10
N GLY A 115 -1.96 3.78 -6.07
CA GLY A 115 -0.56 3.38 -5.95
C GLY A 115 -0.11 2.42 -7.06
N VAL A 116 -0.95 1.43 -7.41
CA VAL A 116 -0.68 0.51 -8.53
C VAL A 116 -0.56 1.27 -9.86
N GLN A 117 -1.51 2.18 -10.13
CA GLN A 117 -1.48 3.02 -11.32
C GLN A 117 -0.25 3.93 -11.34
N GLY A 118 0.12 4.47 -10.18
CA GLY A 118 1.35 5.22 -9.98
C GLY A 118 2.55 4.46 -10.54
N ILE A 119 2.75 3.20 -10.14
CA ILE A 119 3.85 2.39 -10.69
C ILE A 119 3.67 2.10 -12.18
N HIS A 120 2.43 1.79 -12.61
CA HIS A 120 2.13 1.52 -14.01
C HIS A 120 2.53 2.67 -14.94
N ASP A 121 2.09 3.91 -14.71
CA ASP A 121 2.46 4.99 -15.66
C ASP A 121 3.91 5.46 -15.53
N LYS A 122 4.59 5.14 -14.42
CA LYS A 122 6.04 5.38 -14.32
C LYS A 122 6.83 4.39 -15.18
N PHE A 123 6.30 3.17 -15.37
CA PHE A 123 6.93 2.09 -16.12
C PHE A 123 5.95 1.47 -17.13
N PRO A 124 5.48 2.23 -18.14
CA PRO A 124 4.41 1.81 -19.05
C PRO A 124 4.78 0.62 -19.94
N ASP A 125 6.07 0.41 -20.18
CA ASP A 125 6.57 -0.73 -20.97
C ASP A 125 6.65 -2.03 -20.13
N PHE A 126 6.40 -1.95 -18.83
CA PHE A 126 6.44 -3.10 -17.92
C PHE A 126 5.06 -3.73 -17.80
N ASN A 127 4.94 -4.98 -18.23
CA ASN A 127 3.73 -5.76 -18.00
C ASN A 127 3.68 -6.19 -16.53
N LEU A 128 3.09 -5.33 -15.70
CA LEU A 128 2.95 -5.57 -14.26
C LEU A 128 2.13 -6.84 -14.01
N LYS A 129 2.69 -7.71 -13.17
CA LYS A 129 2.01 -8.89 -12.64
C LYS A 129 0.97 -8.49 -11.60
N GLY A 130 -0.11 -9.27 -11.60
CA GLY A 130 -1.14 -9.27 -10.58
C GLY A 130 -0.61 -9.79 -9.25
N MET A 131 -1.45 -9.68 -8.23
CA MET A 131 -1.07 -10.03 -6.86
C MET A 131 -2.29 -10.27 -5.98
N LYS A 132 -2.15 -11.17 -5.03
CA LYS A 132 -3.07 -11.35 -3.92
C LYS A 132 -2.52 -10.57 -2.73
N VAL A 133 -3.32 -9.70 -2.13
CA VAL A 133 -2.86 -8.74 -1.12
C VAL A 133 -3.81 -8.73 0.07
N LEU A 134 -3.27 -9.02 1.26
CA LEU A 134 -3.95 -8.78 2.52
C LEU A 134 -3.43 -7.46 3.11
N ILE A 135 -4.34 -6.53 3.38
CA ILE A 135 -4.05 -5.25 4.02
C ILE A 135 -4.43 -5.30 5.50
N ASP A 136 -3.56 -4.76 6.34
CA ASP A 136 -3.79 -4.50 7.75
C ASP A 136 -3.42 -3.06 8.08
N GLY A 137 -4.29 -2.36 8.80
CA GLY A 137 -4.10 -0.95 9.14
C GLY A 137 -4.34 -0.67 10.61
N THR A 138 -3.40 0.03 11.25
CA THR A 138 -3.52 0.47 12.66
C THR A 138 -3.72 1.98 12.81
N ILE A 139 -3.73 2.72 11.69
CA ILE A 139 -3.91 4.17 11.69
C ILE A 139 -5.40 4.49 11.97
N PRO A 140 -5.71 5.30 13.00
CA PRO A 140 -7.07 5.72 13.28
C PRO A 140 -7.71 6.42 12.07
N ARG A 141 -8.96 6.03 11.76
CA ARG A 141 -9.74 6.61 10.65
C ARG A 141 -10.01 8.10 10.89
N SER A 142 -9.99 8.89 9.82
CA SER A 142 -10.44 10.29 9.79
C SER A 142 -9.81 11.22 10.85
N ALA A 143 -8.64 10.87 11.38
CA ALA A 143 -7.96 11.60 12.44
C ALA A 143 -6.93 12.62 11.92
N GLY A 144 -6.90 12.89 10.61
CA GLY A 144 -5.85 13.72 9.99
C GLY A 144 -4.47 13.06 9.97
N LEU A 145 -4.39 11.74 10.21
CA LEU A 145 -3.13 10.98 10.32
C LEU A 145 -2.66 10.36 8.99
N SER A 146 -3.20 10.85 7.87
CA SER A 146 -2.83 10.44 6.50
C SER A 146 -2.95 8.93 6.22
N SER A 147 -4.03 8.29 6.71
CA SER A 147 -4.27 6.87 6.46
C SER A 147 -4.45 6.52 4.97
N SER A 148 -5.03 7.44 4.17
CA SER A 148 -5.15 7.29 2.71
C SER A 148 -3.78 7.28 2.04
N SER A 149 -2.95 8.28 2.32
CA SER A 149 -1.60 8.39 1.74
C SER A 149 -0.73 7.22 2.16
N ALA A 150 -0.84 6.74 3.40
CA ALA A 150 -0.14 5.54 3.84
C ALA A 150 -0.55 4.29 3.03
N LEU A 151 -1.84 4.15 2.70
CA LEU A 151 -2.32 3.06 1.84
C LEU A 151 -1.81 3.20 0.40
N VAL A 152 -1.82 4.41 -0.18
CA VAL A 152 -1.28 4.69 -1.52
C VAL A 152 0.22 4.37 -1.60
N VAL A 153 1.00 4.83 -0.61
CA VAL A 153 2.45 4.56 -0.53
C VAL A 153 2.72 3.06 -0.35
N CYS A 154 1.95 2.39 0.51
CA CYS A 154 2.08 0.95 0.70
C CYS A 154 1.76 0.18 -0.58
N ALA A 155 0.73 0.61 -1.32
CA ALA A 155 0.34 0.00 -2.59
C ALA A 155 1.43 0.17 -3.66
N ALA A 156 1.95 1.39 -3.84
CA ALA A 156 3.01 1.64 -4.82
C ALA A 156 4.29 0.87 -4.49
N LEU A 157 4.70 0.83 -3.21
CA LEU A 157 5.83 0.03 -2.76
C LEU A 157 5.59 -1.47 -3.03
N THR A 158 4.41 -1.97 -2.67
CA THR A 158 4.00 -3.36 -2.90
C THR A 158 4.07 -3.73 -4.38
N THR A 159 3.55 -2.87 -5.27
CA THR A 159 3.58 -3.09 -6.71
C THR A 159 5.01 -3.09 -7.27
N ALA A 160 5.87 -2.18 -6.80
CA ALA A 160 7.27 -2.15 -7.21
C ALA A 160 7.99 -3.45 -6.81
N ILE A 161 7.88 -3.86 -5.54
CA ILE A 161 8.53 -5.09 -5.05
C ILE A 161 7.97 -6.34 -5.73
N ALA A 162 6.64 -6.44 -5.91
CA ALA A 162 6.00 -7.55 -6.61
C ALA A 162 6.52 -7.76 -8.03
N ASN A 163 6.99 -6.69 -8.67
CA ASN A 163 7.47 -6.71 -10.05
C ASN A 163 9.00 -6.61 -10.16
N GLY A 164 9.73 -6.68 -9.05
CA GLY A 164 11.19 -6.55 -9.04
C GLY A 164 11.70 -5.18 -9.49
N ILE A 165 10.85 -4.15 -9.40
CA ILE A 165 11.18 -2.78 -9.79
C ILE A 165 11.90 -2.10 -8.63
N THR A 166 13.07 -1.54 -8.91
CA THR A 166 13.80 -0.70 -7.96
C THR A 166 13.43 0.76 -8.17
N ILE A 167 12.92 1.42 -7.12
CA ILE A 167 12.52 2.83 -7.15
C ILE A 167 13.10 3.57 -5.94
N GLY A 168 13.62 4.77 -6.17
CA GLY A 168 14.14 5.63 -5.11
C GLY A 168 13.03 6.08 -4.17
N LYS A 169 13.36 6.31 -2.89
CA LYS A 169 12.36 6.76 -1.90
C LYS A 169 11.72 8.11 -2.28
N THR A 170 12.53 9.02 -2.82
CA THR A 170 12.06 10.33 -3.30
C THR A 170 11.11 10.16 -4.50
N ASP A 171 11.52 9.40 -5.51
CA ASP A 171 10.68 9.15 -6.70
C ASP A 171 9.35 8.49 -6.32
N LEU A 172 9.37 7.54 -5.38
CA LEU A 172 8.14 6.91 -4.91
C LEU A 172 7.23 7.92 -4.19
N ALA A 173 7.80 8.78 -3.33
CA ALA A 173 7.04 9.79 -2.60
C ALA A 173 6.38 10.81 -3.56
N GLU A 174 7.14 11.32 -4.53
CA GLU A 174 6.63 12.21 -5.58
C GLU A 174 5.52 11.53 -6.37
N ARG A 175 5.74 10.28 -6.76
CA ARG A 175 4.77 9.53 -7.55
C ARG A 175 3.47 9.26 -6.78
N CYS A 176 3.56 8.93 -5.50
CA CYS A 176 2.40 8.74 -4.65
C CYS A 176 1.62 10.05 -4.46
N ALA A 177 2.31 11.18 -4.30
CA ALA A 177 1.67 12.50 -4.21
C ALA A 177 0.93 12.89 -5.50
N GLU A 178 1.42 12.46 -6.67
CA GLU A 178 0.72 12.63 -7.94
C GLU A 178 -0.48 11.70 -8.10
N CYS A 179 -0.32 10.40 -7.82
CA CYS A 179 -1.36 9.43 -8.10
C CYS A 179 -2.50 9.42 -7.07
N GLU A 180 -2.28 9.89 -5.84
CA GLU A 180 -3.38 10.07 -4.88
C GLU A 180 -4.42 11.07 -5.42
N LYS A 181 -4.04 12.04 -6.25
CA LYS A 181 -4.97 12.98 -6.91
C LYS A 181 -5.95 12.30 -7.87
N TYR A 182 -5.72 11.05 -8.26
CA TYR A 182 -6.66 10.31 -9.11
C TYR A 182 -7.99 10.03 -8.42
N ILE A 183 -8.01 10.01 -7.09
CA ILE A 183 -9.23 9.78 -6.31
C ILE A 183 -9.97 11.08 -5.92
N GLY A 184 -9.47 12.25 -6.33
CA GLY A 184 -10.06 13.55 -6.02
C GLY A 184 -9.23 14.37 -5.05
#